data_AF-A0A1V4TZA5-F1
#
_entry.id   AF-A0A1V4TZA5-F1
#
_cell.length_a   1.000
_cell.length_b   1.000
_cell.length_c   1.000
_cell.angle_alpha   90.00
_cell.angle_beta   90.00
_cell.angle_gamma   90.00
#
_symmetry.space_group_name_H-M   'P 1'
#
loop_
_entity.id
_entity.type
_entity.pdbx_description
1 polymer ?
#
loop_
_entity_poly.entity_id
_entity_poly.type
_entity_poly.pdbx_seq_one_letter_code
_entity_poly.pdbx_strand_id
1 'polypeptide(L)'
;MTDNNPSPEKTIFPFAEALVPVLAFGGTLAGVALHNAGILFEIQYAAIGGLFASCLLAYLAWTRLHKDIVALSTPIYGIIFFVTPIEYTAGVVLQLVYAAGLTILAARLRYRFGPGIAGGSSTKELPPGPLRDYVESSGGAFEGLFSVIGHDAALAFFRFSEGEYQAAAELAHAASCRSGTPEHVVRAFSVIRQHAELLDKNLPRPLTYLTFLPADAPVMAKPLPGPGDPDHEFGTMMDNALLLLFSAAWHASPEDRPSLLSLQQFARKLLEA
;
A
#
# COMPACT_ATOMS: atom_id res chain seq x y z
N MET A 1 9.90 26.01 27.32
CA MET A 1 8.70 25.29 27.76
C MET A 1 7.63 25.61 26.74
N THR A 2 7.53 24.78 25.71
CA THR A 2 6.53 24.92 24.63
C THR A 2 6.08 23.50 24.34
N ASP A 3 4.78 23.31 24.54
CA ASP A 3 4.12 22.02 24.59
C ASP A 3 4.23 21.26 23.27
N ASN A 4 4.70 20.01 23.39
CA ASN A 4 4.55 18.98 22.38
C ASN A 4 3.07 18.60 22.30
N ASN A 5 2.41 18.97 21.20
CA ASN A 5 1.11 18.40 20.87
C ASN A 5 1.33 17.32 19.79
N PRO A 6 1.24 16.01 20.12
CA PRO A 6 1.36 14.96 19.13
C PRO A 6 0.11 14.93 18.24
N SER A 7 0.29 15.15 16.94
CA SER A 7 -0.76 15.05 15.93
C SER A 7 -1.53 13.73 16.03
N PRO A 8 -2.87 13.72 16.13
CA PRO A 8 -3.67 12.51 16.38
C PRO A 8 -3.95 11.66 15.12
N GLU A 9 -3.16 11.81 14.06
CA GLU A 9 -3.54 11.36 12.73
C GLU A 9 -3.21 9.88 12.44
N LYS A 10 -2.34 9.23 13.23
CA LYS A 10 -1.86 7.87 12.94
C LYS A 10 -2.66 6.72 13.60
N THR A 11 -3.56 7.00 14.54
CA THR A 11 -4.32 5.96 15.27
C THR A 11 -5.72 5.68 14.72
N ILE A 12 -6.23 6.51 13.80
CA ILE A 12 -7.62 6.45 13.33
C ILE A 12 -7.87 5.28 12.37
N PHE A 13 -6.87 4.94 11.54
CA PHE A 13 -7.03 3.97 10.44
C PHE A 13 -7.33 2.52 10.88
N PRO A 14 -6.59 1.90 11.82
CA PRO A 14 -6.87 0.51 12.21
C PRO A 14 -8.19 0.38 12.98
N PHE A 15 -8.57 1.42 13.74
CA PHE A 15 -9.83 1.43 14.49
C PHE A 15 -11.04 1.59 13.57
N ALA A 16 -10.95 2.46 12.55
CA ALA A 16 -12.02 2.68 11.59
C ALA A 16 -12.37 1.42 10.77
N GLU A 17 -11.38 0.57 10.45
CA GLU A 17 -11.62 -0.70 9.74
C GLU A 17 -12.37 -1.74 10.61
N ALA A 18 -12.05 -1.82 11.90
CA ALA A 18 -12.77 -2.66 12.86
C ALA A 18 -14.17 -2.10 13.19
N LEU A 19 -14.36 -0.79 13.02
CA LEU A 19 -15.64 -0.11 13.24
C LEU A 19 -16.70 -0.52 12.19
N VAL A 20 -16.30 -0.87 10.97
CA VAL A 20 -17.22 -1.26 9.88
C VAL A 20 -18.10 -2.47 10.26
N PRO A 21 -17.56 -3.65 10.64
CA PRO A 21 -18.39 -4.78 11.04
C PRO A 21 -19.14 -4.49 12.35
N VAL A 22 -18.55 -3.74 13.29
CA VAL A 22 -19.22 -3.38 14.55
C VAL A 22 -20.44 -2.51 14.29
N LEU A 23 -20.36 -1.53 13.38
CA LEU A 23 -21.49 -0.68 13.00
C LEU A 23 -22.53 -1.46 12.18
N ALA A 24 -22.09 -2.31 11.26
CA ALA A 24 -22.99 -3.08 10.39
C ALA A 24 -23.80 -4.10 11.20
N PHE A 25 -23.13 -4.97 11.98
CA PHE A 25 -23.82 -5.96 12.81
C PHE A 25 -24.49 -5.33 14.03
N GLY A 26 -23.86 -4.32 14.64
CA GLY A 26 -24.38 -3.63 15.81
C GLY A 26 -25.68 -2.88 15.52
N GLY A 27 -25.80 -2.23 14.35
CA GLY A 27 -27.05 -1.59 13.93
C GLY A 27 -28.19 -2.58 13.72
N THR A 28 -27.91 -3.72 13.09
CA THR A 28 -28.91 -4.78 12.89
C THR A 28 -29.35 -5.41 14.21
N LEU A 29 -28.41 -5.74 15.11
CA LEU A 29 -28.71 -6.29 16.44
C LEU A 29 -29.49 -5.30 17.32
N ALA A 30 -29.09 -4.03 17.33
CA ALA A 30 -29.79 -2.99 18.08
C ALA A 30 -31.20 -2.78 17.54
N GLY A 31 -31.40 -2.81 16.22
CA GLY A 31 -32.71 -2.70 15.58
C GLY A 31 -33.64 -3.87 15.93
N VAL A 32 -33.13 -5.11 15.93
CA VAL A 32 -33.89 -6.29 16.37
C VAL A 32 -34.25 -6.21 17.85
N ALA A 33 -33.33 -5.78 18.71
CA ALA A 33 -33.57 -5.63 20.15
C ALA A 33 -34.62 -4.54 20.45
N LEU A 34 -34.54 -3.38 19.78
CA LEU A 34 -35.53 -2.30 19.92
C LEU A 34 -36.92 -2.74 19.45
N HIS A 35 -36.99 -3.48 18.34
CA HIS A 35 -38.25 -4.03 17.84
C HIS A 35 -38.88 -4.99 18.86
N ASN A 36 -38.08 -5.89 19.44
CA ASN A 36 -38.55 -6.83 20.46
C ASN A 36 -38.96 -6.14 21.78
N ALA A 37 -38.43 -4.94 22.06
CA ALA A 37 -38.82 -4.13 23.21
C ALA A 37 -40.13 -3.35 23.01
N GLY A 38 -40.77 -3.45 21.83
CA GLY A 38 -42.03 -2.76 21.52
C GLY A 38 -41.87 -1.24 21.30
N ILE A 39 -40.64 -0.74 21.25
CA ILE A 39 -40.33 0.65 20.91
C ILE A 39 -40.35 0.74 19.38
N LEU A 40 -41.53 1.01 18.84
CA LEU A 40 -41.84 1.04 17.41
C LEU A 40 -40.84 1.87 16.62
N PHE A 41 -40.01 1.18 15.83
CA PHE A 41 -39.38 1.70 14.64
C PHE A 41 -39.53 0.64 13.54
N GLU A 42 -39.95 1.07 12.35
CA GLU A 42 -39.91 0.21 11.16
C GLU A 42 -38.51 -0.38 11.02
N ILE A 43 -38.38 -1.63 10.57
CA ILE A 43 -37.06 -2.30 10.52
C ILE A 43 -36.05 -1.59 9.62
N GLN A 44 -36.53 -0.65 8.79
CA GLN A 44 -35.75 0.31 8.02
C GLN A 44 -34.75 1.07 8.90
N TYR A 45 -35.08 1.39 10.15
CA TYR A 45 -34.15 2.06 11.07
C TYR A 45 -33.00 1.14 11.51
N ALA A 46 -33.16 -0.18 11.44
CA ALA A 46 -32.06 -1.13 11.66
C ALA A 46 -31.02 -1.07 10.51
N ALA A 47 -31.40 -0.57 9.33
CA ALA A 47 -30.50 -0.37 8.20
C ALA A 47 -29.55 0.81 8.39
N ILE A 48 -29.80 1.69 9.38
CA ILE A 48 -28.97 2.87 9.66
C ILE A 48 -27.52 2.48 9.98
N GLY A 49 -27.30 1.41 10.75
CA GLY A 49 -25.94 0.95 11.05
C GLY A 49 -25.21 0.44 9.81
N GLY A 50 -25.91 -0.26 8.92
CA GLY A 50 -25.39 -0.68 7.62
C GLY A 50 -25.07 0.51 6.70
N LEU A 51 -25.93 1.54 6.69
CA LEU A 51 -25.70 2.77 5.94
C LEU A 51 -24.44 3.48 6.41
N PHE A 52 -24.29 3.72 7.72
CA PHE A 52 -23.08 4.34 8.26
C PHE A 52 -21.83 3.48 8.03
N ALA A 53 -21.92 2.16 8.18
CA ALA A 53 -20.84 1.24 7.88
C ALA A 53 -20.42 1.30 6.39
N SER A 54 -21.38 1.41 5.47
CA SER A 54 -21.12 1.54 4.04
C SER A 54 -20.50 2.89 3.66
N CYS A 55 -20.97 4.00 4.27
CA CYS A 55 -20.36 5.32 4.10
C CYS A 55 -18.93 5.36 4.64
N LEU A 56 -18.71 4.75 5.80
CA LEU A 56 -17.37 4.62 6.39
C LEU A 56 -16.46 3.76 5.52
N LEU A 57 -16.95 2.63 5.00
CA LEU A 57 -16.21 1.77 4.09
C LEU A 57 -15.88 2.49 2.78
N ALA A 58 -16.81 3.27 2.23
CA ALA A 58 -16.57 4.09 1.04
C ALA A 58 -15.57 5.23 1.31
N TYR A 59 -15.60 5.85 2.49
CA TYR A 59 -14.61 6.84 2.92
C TYR A 59 -13.21 6.20 3.06
N LEU A 60 -13.14 5.01 3.65
CA LEU A 60 -11.90 4.23 3.73
C LEU A 60 -11.42 3.82 2.33
N ALA A 61 -12.31 3.42 1.43
CA ALA A 61 -11.95 3.09 0.05
C ALA A 61 -11.51 4.32 -0.76
N TRP A 62 -12.05 5.51 -0.46
CA TRP A 62 -11.69 6.77 -1.12
C TRP A 62 -10.32 7.29 -0.71
N THR A 63 -9.96 7.13 0.57
CA THR A 63 -8.64 7.51 1.09
C THR A 63 -7.54 6.51 0.73
N ARG A 64 -7.89 5.37 0.12
CA ARG A 64 -6.94 4.34 -0.34
C ARG A 64 -6.65 4.50 -1.83
N LEU A 65 -5.38 4.32 -2.17
CA LEU A 65 -4.78 4.60 -3.47
C LEU A 65 -5.42 3.82 -4.65
N HIS A 66 -5.83 2.56 -4.43
CA HIS A 66 -6.56 1.76 -5.43
C HIS A 66 -8.05 1.72 -5.08
N LYS A 67 -8.83 2.51 -5.83
CA LYS A 67 -10.27 2.64 -5.63
C LYS A 67 -10.96 1.30 -5.91
N ASP A 68 -11.34 0.57 -4.88
CA ASP A 68 -12.28 -0.56 -5.05
C ASP A 68 -13.64 0.03 -5.39
N ILE A 69 -13.95 0.05 -6.70
CA ILE A 69 -15.21 0.59 -7.25
C ILE A 69 -16.43 -0.07 -6.58
N VAL A 70 -16.30 -1.33 -6.17
CA VAL A 70 -17.37 -2.05 -5.48
C VAL A 70 -17.58 -1.48 -4.07
N ALA A 71 -16.50 -1.22 -3.33
CA ALA A 71 -16.59 -0.57 -2.01
C ALA A 71 -17.14 0.86 -2.12
N LEU A 72 -16.71 1.62 -3.14
CA LEU A 72 -17.16 2.98 -3.38
C LEU A 72 -18.66 3.08 -3.68
N SER A 73 -19.22 2.04 -4.31
CA SER A 73 -20.66 1.97 -4.63
C SER A 73 -21.52 1.37 -3.50
N THR A 74 -20.93 0.83 -2.42
CA THR A 74 -21.70 0.28 -1.30
C THR A 74 -22.71 1.23 -0.65
N PRO A 75 -22.47 2.56 -0.50
CA PRO A 75 -23.45 3.47 0.07
C PRO A 75 -24.75 3.55 -0.73
N ILE A 76 -24.69 3.33 -2.05
CA ILE A 76 -25.88 3.31 -2.91
C ILE A 76 -26.84 2.19 -2.47
N TYR A 77 -26.29 1.00 -2.21
CA TYR A 77 -27.08 -0.13 -1.70
C TYR A 77 -27.60 0.11 -0.28
N GLY A 78 -26.83 0.80 0.57
CA GLY A 78 -27.26 1.19 1.91
C GLY A 78 -28.48 2.11 1.88
N ILE A 79 -28.51 3.08 0.96
CA ILE A 79 -29.65 3.99 0.74
C ILE A 79 -30.87 3.22 0.23
N ILE A 80 -30.68 2.30 -0.73
CA ILE A 80 -31.78 1.47 -1.26
C ILE A 80 -32.44 0.66 -0.14
N PHE A 81 -31.64 0.03 0.72
CA PHE A 81 -32.16 -0.75 1.86
C PHE A 81 -32.80 0.10 2.95
N PHE A 82 -32.39 1.37 3.08
CA PHE A 82 -33.00 2.30 4.01
C PHE A 82 -34.39 2.78 3.55
N VAL A 83 -34.56 3.05 2.25
CA VAL A 83 -35.80 3.62 1.69
C VAL A 83 -36.84 2.56 1.31
N THR A 84 -36.41 1.34 0.99
CA THR A 84 -37.32 0.28 0.52
C THR A 84 -38.09 -0.35 1.69
N PRO A 85 -39.43 -0.33 1.68
CA PRO A 85 -40.22 -1.06 2.65
C PRO A 85 -40.11 -2.56 2.38
N ILE A 86 -39.59 -3.32 3.34
CA ILE A 86 -39.37 -4.77 3.26
C ILE A 86 -40.02 -5.44 4.47
N GLU A 87 -40.59 -6.62 4.26
CA GLU A 87 -41.12 -7.46 5.33
C GLU A 87 -40.05 -7.81 6.38
N TYR A 88 -40.47 -7.96 7.64
CA TYR A 88 -39.59 -8.12 8.79
C TYR A 88 -38.50 -9.19 8.60
N THR A 89 -38.91 -10.41 8.27
CA THR A 89 -37.99 -11.57 8.14
C THR A 89 -37.03 -11.40 6.98
N ALA A 90 -37.53 -10.95 5.82
CA ALA A 90 -36.72 -10.67 4.65
C ALA A 90 -35.73 -9.51 4.89
N GLY A 91 -36.16 -8.46 5.59
CA GLY A 91 -35.34 -7.29 5.92
C GLY A 91 -34.16 -7.63 6.83
N VAL A 92 -34.39 -8.45 7.87
CA VAL A 92 -33.32 -8.91 8.77
C VAL A 92 -32.30 -9.78 8.02
N VAL A 93 -32.76 -10.73 7.20
CA VAL A 93 -31.88 -11.59 6.41
C VAL A 93 -31.04 -10.76 5.44
N LEU A 94 -31.66 -9.81 4.74
CA LEU A 94 -30.99 -8.94 3.79
C LEU A 94 -29.93 -8.04 4.46
N GLN A 95 -30.23 -7.51 5.65
CA GLN A 95 -29.29 -6.70 6.44
C GLN A 95 -28.09 -7.54 6.91
N LEU A 96 -28.30 -8.79 7.33
CA LEU A 96 -27.21 -9.69 7.72
C LEU A 96 -26.31 -10.05 6.53
N VAL A 97 -26.90 -10.33 5.37
CA VAL A 97 -26.15 -10.59 4.12
C VAL A 97 -25.36 -9.34 3.71
N TYR A 98 -25.96 -8.16 3.83
CA TYR A 98 -25.29 -6.90 3.53
C TYR A 98 -24.13 -6.62 4.51
N ALA A 99 -24.34 -6.82 5.81
CA ALA A 99 -23.29 -6.71 6.83
C ALA A 99 -22.13 -7.69 6.58
N ALA A 100 -22.44 -8.93 6.20
CA ALA A 100 -21.43 -9.92 5.80
C ALA A 100 -20.66 -9.45 4.55
N GLY A 101 -21.35 -8.91 3.55
CA GLY A 101 -20.74 -8.31 2.37
C GLY A 101 -19.77 -7.17 2.71
N LEU A 102 -20.20 -6.20 3.53
CA LEU A 102 -19.35 -5.11 4.00
C LEU A 102 -18.12 -5.62 4.77
N THR A 103 -18.28 -6.68 5.56
CA THR A 103 -17.19 -7.30 6.34
C THR A 103 -16.18 -7.98 5.41
N ILE A 104 -16.65 -8.70 4.38
CA ILE A 104 -15.79 -9.31 3.38
C ILE A 104 -15.04 -8.24 2.59
N LEU A 105 -15.70 -7.15 2.19
CA LEU A 105 -15.05 -6.04 1.49
C LEU A 105 -14.02 -5.35 2.38
N ALA A 106 -14.32 -5.10 3.66
CA ALA A 106 -13.37 -4.56 4.62
C ALA A 106 -12.16 -5.51 4.81
N ALA A 107 -12.40 -6.82 4.93
CA ALA A 107 -11.35 -7.82 5.02
C ALA A 107 -10.50 -7.90 3.74
N ARG A 108 -11.12 -7.79 2.56
CA ARG A 108 -10.43 -7.74 1.26
C ARG A 108 -9.59 -6.47 1.14
N LEU A 109 -10.11 -5.33 1.59
CA LEU A 109 -9.37 -4.07 1.65
C LEU A 109 -8.13 -4.23 2.53
N ARG A 110 -8.27 -4.88 3.71
CA ARG A 110 -7.15 -5.20 4.61
C ARG A 110 -6.18 -6.22 4.05
N TYR A 111 -6.65 -7.26 3.37
CA TYR A 111 -5.77 -8.32 2.85
C TYR A 111 -5.01 -7.87 1.60
N ARG A 112 -5.65 -7.07 0.73
CA ARG A 112 -5.06 -6.62 -0.53
C ARG A 112 -4.25 -5.33 -0.38
N PHE A 113 -4.63 -4.45 0.54
CA PHE A 113 -4.05 -3.11 0.71
C PHE A 113 -3.79 -2.73 2.17
N GLY A 114 -4.00 -3.64 3.12
CA GLY A 114 -3.64 -3.36 4.50
C GLY A 114 -2.12 -3.22 4.62
N PRO A 115 -1.65 -2.35 5.52
CA PRO A 115 -0.26 -2.41 5.95
C PRO A 115 -0.03 -3.84 6.42
N GLY A 116 0.93 -4.52 5.80
CA GLY A 116 1.25 -5.91 6.13
C GLY A 116 1.25 -6.07 7.63
N ILE A 117 0.46 -7.04 8.12
CA ILE A 117 0.19 -7.31 9.53
C ILE A 117 1.41 -6.91 10.36
N ALA A 118 1.29 -5.80 11.09
CA ALA A 118 2.08 -5.52 12.28
C ALA A 118 1.65 -6.54 13.34
N GLY A 119 1.99 -7.80 13.08
CA GLY A 119 1.91 -8.90 14.03
C GLY A 119 3.11 -8.73 14.92
N GLY A 120 2.84 -8.39 16.18
CA GLY A 120 3.86 -8.09 17.17
C GLY A 120 4.96 -9.14 17.21
N SER A 121 6.12 -8.73 16.72
CA SER A 121 7.39 -9.02 17.38
C SER A 121 8.36 -7.92 16.98
N SER A 122 9.08 -7.45 17.97
CA SER A 122 10.24 -6.57 17.89
C SER A 122 11.34 -7.22 17.04
N THR A 123 11.11 -7.38 15.74
CA THR A 123 12.13 -7.92 14.83
C THR A 123 12.62 -6.75 14.00
N LYS A 124 13.76 -6.18 14.41
CA LYS A 124 14.52 -5.17 13.66
C LYS A 124 15.09 -5.72 12.33
N GLU A 125 14.69 -6.92 11.94
CA GLU A 125 15.31 -7.72 10.89
C GLU A 125 14.28 -8.12 9.84
N LEU A 126 14.74 -8.24 8.60
CA LEU A 126 13.95 -8.82 7.52
C LEU A 126 13.63 -10.29 7.84
N PRO A 127 12.39 -10.75 7.62
CA PRO A 127 12.07 -12.16 7.74
C PRO A 127 12.91 -12.99 6.77
N PRO A 128 13.29 -14.22 7.15
CA PRO A 128 14.14 -15.08 6.32
C PRO A 128 13.50 -15.32 4.95
N GLY A 129 14.35 -15.37 3.91
CA GLY A 129 13.95 -15.60 2.52
C GLY A 129 14.79 -14.81 1.51
N PRO A 130 14.48 -14.93 0.20
CA PRO A 130 15.33 -14.42 -0.88
C PRO A 130 15.64 -12.92 -0.80
N LEU A 131 14.67 -12.13 -0.33
CA LEU A 131 14.85 -10.68 -0.15
C LEU A 131 15.88 -10.36 0.94
N ARG A 132 15.87 -11.12 2.04
CA ARG A 132 16.84 -10.94 3.13
C ARG A 132 18.24 -11.31 2.63
N ASP A 133 18.35 -12.45 1.96
CA ASP A 133 19.63 -12.94 1.42
C ASP A 133 20.26 -11.91 0.48
N TYR A 134 19.44 -11.33 -0.41
CA TYR A 134 19.87 -10.26 -1.32
C TYR A 134 20.30 -8.98 -0.57
N VAL A 135 19.50 -8.52 0.39
CA VAL A 135 19.83 -7.31 1.17
C VAL A 135 21.12 -7.53 1.96
N GLU A 136 21.29 -8.68 2.60
CA GLU A 136 22.51 -9.02 3.33
C GLU A 136 23.72 -9.12 2.39
N SER A 137 23.59 -9.74 1.21
CA SER A 137 24.69 -9.87 0.24
C SER A 137 25.11 -8.54 -0.39
N SER A 138 24.18 -7.60 -0.56
CA SER A 138 24.43 -6.30 -1.18
C SER A 138 24.94 -5.24 -0.19
N GLY A 139 25.00 -5.53 1.12
CA GLY A 139 25.39 -4.57 2.15
C GLY A 139 26.78 -3.95 1.95
N GLY A 140 27.75 -4.74 1.49
CA GLY A 140 29.12 -4.26 1.22
C GLY A 140 29.19 -3.14 0.17
N ALA A 141 28.23 -3.08 -0.77
CA ALA A 141 28.16 -2.04 -1.78
C ALA A 141 27.70 -0.67 -1.26
N PHE A 142 27.07 -0.66 -0.07
CA PHE A 142 26.52 0.53 0.57
C PHE A 142 27.27 0.92 1.84
N GLU A 143 28.43 0.30 2.12
CA GLU A 143 29.30 0.72 3.22
C GLU A 143 29.74 2.17 3.03
N GLY A 144 29.43 3.02 4.02
CA GLY A 144 29.74 4.44 3.98
C GLY A 144 28.76 5.30 3.17
N LEU A 145 27.64 4.75 2.68
CA LEU A 145 26.59 5.52 2.05
C LEU A 145 25.97 6.52 3.05
N PHE A 146 25.87 7.79 2.67
CA PHE A 146 25.30 8.80 3.55
C PHE A 146 23.83 8.50 3.85
N SER A 147 23.44 8.68 5.11
CA SER A 147 22.07 8.45 5.57
C SER A 147 21.03 9.25 4.79
N VAL A 148 21.37 10.46 4.33
CA VAL A 148 20.50 11.28 3.46
C VAL A 148 20.19 10.58 2.13
N ILE A 149 21.18 9.91 1.53
CA ILE A 149 20.97 9.17 0.27
C ILE A 149 20.13 7.92 0.53
N GLY A 150 20.35 7.26 1.67
CA GLY A 150 19.51 6.15 2.12
C GLY A 150 18.05 6.57 2.30
N HIS A 151 17.81 7.74 2.89
CA HIS A 151 16.49 8.31 3.05
C HIS A 151 15.85 8.67 1.71
N ASP A 152 16.60 9.32 0.81
CA ASP A 152 16.14 9.64 -0.54
C ASP A 152 15.77 8.33 -1.31
N ALA A 153 16.53 7.26 -1.13
CA ALA A 153 16.23 5.95 -1.72
C ALA A 153 14.96 5.33 -1.14
N ALA A 154 14.74 5.45 0.18
CA ALA A 154 13.53 4.99 0.86
C ALA A 154 12.30 5.72 0.32
N LEU A 155 12.36 7.06 0.25
CA LEU A 155 11.27 7.88 -0.24
C LEU A 155 10.96 7.61 -1.72
N ALA A 156 11.96 7.47 -2.57
CA ALA A 156 11.75 7.11 -3.98
C ALA A 156 11.02 5.77 -4.11
N PHE A 157 11.46 4.76 -3.34
CA PHE A 157 10.81 3.44 -3.31
C PHE A 157 9.36 3.52 -2.81
N PHE A 158 9.10 4.28 -1.73
CA PHE A 158 7.76 4.48 -1.18
C PHE A 158 6.84 5.12 -2.20
N ARG A 159 7.22 6.28 -2.75
CA ARG A 159 6.41 7.01 -3.74
C ARG A 159 6.13 6.19 -4.99
N PHE A 160 7.11 5.42 -5.44
CA PHE A 160 6.91 4.52 -6.57
C PHE A 160 5.92 3.39 -6.24
N SER A 161 6.06 2.76 -5.06
CA SER A 161 5.14 1.71 -4.62
C SER A 161 3.71 2.23 -4.37
N GLU A 162 3.59 3.51 -4.01
CA GLU A 162 2.35 4.25 -3.86
C GLU A 162 1.79 4.76 -5.19
N GLY A 163 2.41 4.43 -6.34
CA GLY A 163 1.95 4.91 -7.65
C GLY A 163 1.99 6.44 -7.81
N GLU A 164 2.65 7.17 -6.91
CA GLU A 164 2.91 8.60 -7.00
C GLU A 164 4.11 8.82 -7.93
N TYR A 165 3.94 8.43 -9.20
CA TYR A 165 5.04 8.34 -10.15
C TYR A 165 5.69 9.71 -10.46
N GLN A 166 4.90 10.79 -10.55
CA GLN A 166 5.46 12.13 -10.70
C GLN A 166 6.40 12.49 -9.53
N ALA A 167 5.95 12.27 -8.27
CA ALA A 167 6.74 12.57 -7.09
C ALA A 167 7.99 11.66 -7.00
N ALA A 168 7.85 10.38 -7.36
CA ALA A 168 8.97 9.44 -7.43
C ALA A 168 10.02 9.89 -8.47
N ALA A 169 9.59 10.39 -9.64
CA ALA A 169 10.48 10.88 -10.68
C ALA A 169 11.25 12.14 -10.24
N GLU A 170 10.56 13.10 -9.63
CA GLU A 170 11.17 14.34 -9.12
C GLU A 170 12.21 14.04 -8.03
N LEU A 171 11.87 13.16 -7.09
CA LEU A 171 12.76 12.77 -6.01
C LEU A 171 13.97 11.99 -6.53
N ALA A 172 13.75 11.02 -7.42
CA ALA A 172 14.82 10.27 -8.04
C ALA A 172 15.76 11.18 -8.85
N HIS A 173 15.22 12.20 -9.54
CA HIS A 173 16.06 13.18 -10.20
C HIS A 173 16.92 13.97 -9.20
N ALA A 174 16.31 14.52 -8.14
CA ALA A 174 17.04 15.29 -7.13
C ALA A 174 18.15 14.45 -6.46
N ALA A 175 17.86 13.19 -6.13
CA ALA A 175 18.80 12.26 -5.52
C ALA A 175 19.95 11.86 -6.47
N SER A 176 19.67 11.70 -7.77
CA SER A 176 20.68 11.39 -8.80
C SER A 176 21.71 12.50 -8.98
N CYS A 177 21.33 13.75 -8.71
CA CYS A 177 22.20 14.93 -8.82
C CYS A 177 23.03 15.19 -7.56
N ARG A 178 22.81 14.44 -6.48
CA ARG A 178 23.48 14.66 -5.19
C ARG A 178 24.93 14.16 -5.26
N SER A 179 25.86 14.97 -4.75
CA SER A 179 27.27 14.58 -4.65
C SER A 179 27.46 13.46 -3.63
N GLY A 180 28.35 12.51 -3.93
CA GLY A 180 28.65 11.38 -3.06
C GLY A 180 27.71 10.18 -3.22
N THR A 181 26.73 10.23 -4.13
CA THR A 181 25.92 9.07 -4.50
C THR A 181 26.74 8.09 -5.35
N PRO A 182 26.86 6.81 -4.96
CA PRO A 182 27.56 5.80 -5.76
C PRO A 182 26.95 5.65 -7.16
N GLU A 183 27.77 5.39 -8.17
CA GLU A 183 27.31 5.35 -9.57
C GLU A 183 26.15 4.38 -9.81
N HIS A 184 26.17 3.20 -9.18
CA HIS A 184 25.11 2.21 -9.31
C HIS A 184 23.78 2.71 -8.70
N VAL A 185 23.83 3.49 -7.61
CA VAL A 185 22.66 4.13 -7.00
C VAL A 185 22.16 5.29 -7.88
N VAL A 186 23.06 6.08 -8.48
CA VAL A 186 22.69 7.12 -9.46
C VAL A 186 21.96 6.51 -10.67
N ARG A 187 22.45 5.36 -11.17
CA ARG A 187 21.78 4.62 -12.26
C ARG A 187 20.41 4.12 -11.82
N ALA A 188 20.29 3.55 -10.62
CA ALA A 188 19.00 3.12 -10.10
C ALA A 188 18.00 4.27 -10.02
N PHE A 189 18.38 5.42 -9.45
CA PHE A 189 17.51 6.60 -9.46
C PHE A 189 17.15 7.05 -10.89
N SER A 190 18.09 7.01 -11.82
CA SER A 190 17.83 7.41 -13.21
C SER A 190 16.86 6.47 -13.92
N VAL A 191 16.99 5.15 -13.69
CA VAL A 191 16.06 4.13 -14.21
C VAL A 191 14.66 4.32 -13.62
N ILE A 192 14.55 4.52 -12.29
CA ILE A 192 13.26 4.79 -11.63
C ILE A 192 12.62 6.05 -12.16
N ARG A 193 13.39 7.12 -12.32
CA ARG A 193 12.91 8.37 -12.90
C ARG A 193 12.30 8.12 -14.29
N GLN A 194 13.02 7.44 -15.19
CA GLN A 194 12.52 7.17 -16.54
C GLN A 194 11.23 6.36 -16.51
N HIS A 195 11.18 5.30 -15.71
CA HIS A 195 9.98 4.45 -15.61
C HIS A 195 8.79 5.20 -15.00
N ALA A 196 9.03 5.97 -13.95
CA ALA A 196 8.01 6.76 -13.29
C ALA A 196 7.45 7.85 -14.22
N GLU A 197 8.29 8.56 -14.99
CA GLU A 197 7.83 9.54 -16.00
C GLU A 197 6.95 8.90 -17.09
N LEU A 198 7.28 7.68 -17.52
CA LEU A 198 6.50 6.95 -18.53
C LEU A 198 5.15 6.48 -17.97
N LEU A 199 5.14 5.95 -16.75
CA LEU A 199 3.94 5.49 -16.06
C LEU A 199 2.99 6.65 -15.75
N ASP A 200 3.52 7.78 -15.27
CA ASP A 200 2.76 9.00 -14.99
C ASP A 200 2.01 9.51 -16.23
N LYS A 201 2.71 9.54 -17.37
CA LYS A 201 2.16 10.02 -18.65
C LYS A 201 1.43 8.95 -19.46
N ASN A 202 1.34 7.72 -18.94
CA ASN A 202 0.82 6.54 -19.66
C ASN A 202 1.44 6.35 -21.06
N LEU A 203 2.75 6.57 -21.17
CA LEU A 203 3.47 6.46 -22.42
C LEU A 203 3.95 5.02 -22.66
N PRO A 204 4.02 4.58 -23.93
CA PRO A 204 4.62 3.30 -24.26
C PRO A 204 6.13 3.31 -23.98
N ARG A 205 6.71 2.13 -23.86
CA ARG A 205 8.16 1.95 -23.69
C ARG A 205 8.93 2.68 -24.82
N PRO A 206 10.00 3.43 -24.50
CA PRO A 206 10.84 4.06 -25.49
C PRO A 206 11.68 3.01 -26.26
N LEU A 207 12.13 3.38 -27.46
CA LEU A 207 13.07 2.58 -28.27
C LEU A 207 14.44 2.42 -27.60
N THR A 208 14.84 3.42 -26.80
CA THR A 208 16.09 3.44 -26.06
C THR A 208 15.79 3.74 -24.61
N TYR A 209 16.29 2.91 -23.70
CA TYR A 209 16.04 3.03 -22.26
C TYR A 209 17.34 2.87 -21.47
N LEU A 210 17.32 3.35 -20.23
CA LEU A 210 18.45 3.27 -19.32
C LEU A 210 18.58 1.85 -18.79
N THR A 211 19.81 1.33 -18.81
CA THR A 211 20.16 -0.02 -18.37
C THR A 211 21.31 0.03 -17.39
N PHE A 212 21.38 -1.00 -16.54
CA PHE A 212 22.53 -1.22 -15.69
C PHE A 212 23.72 -1.72 -16.50
N LEU A 213 24.93 -1.38 -16.05
CA LEU A 213 26.15 -1.85 -16.69
C LEU A 213 26.51 -3.25 -16.20
N PRO A 214 27.29 -4.03 -16.97
CA PRO A 214 27.82 -5.31 -16.50
C PRO A 214 28.60 -5.22 -15.18
N ALA A 215 29.22 -4.06 -14.91
CA ALA A 215 29.92 -3.79 -13.65
C ALA A 215 28.98 -3.72 -12.44
N ASP A 216 27.69 -3.42 -12.65
CA ASP A 216 26.68 -3.35 -11.59
C ASP A 216 26.09 -4.72 -11.26
N ALA A 217 26.33 -5.75 -12.08
CA ALA A 217 25.80 -7.09 -11.90
C ALA A 217 26.00 -7.69 -10.49
N PRO A 218 27.14 -7.49 -9.79
CA PRO A 218 27.34 -8.03 -8.44
C PRO A 218 26.38 -7.48 -7.38
N VAL A 219 25.79 -6.31 -7.62
CA VAL A 219 24.88 -5.65 -6.67
C VAL A 219 23.42 -5.75 -7.07
N MET A 220 23.11 -6.39 -8.21
CA MET A 220 21.74 -6.58 -8.69
C MET A 220 21.07 -7.78 -8.04
N ALA A 221 19.76 -7.65 -7.83
CA ALA A 221 18.94 -8.71 -7.26
C ALA A 221 18.62 -9.82 -8.27
N LYS A 222 18.31 -9.41 -9.51
CA LYS A 222 18.08 -10.31 -10.65
C LYS A 222 19.28 -10.27 -11.59
N PRO A 223 19.60 -11.39 -12.26
CA PRO A 223 20.62 -11.40 -13.29
C PRO A 223 20.27 -10.36 -14.36
N LEU A 224 21.29 -9.65 -14.85
CA LEU A 224 21.08 -8.74 -15.97
C LEU A 224 20.54 -9.54 -17.17
N PRO A 225 19.44 -9.09 -17.78
CA PRO A 225 18.81 -9.85 -18.84
C PRO A 225 19.76 -9.90 -20.05
N GLY A 226 19.87 -11.09 -20.64
CA GLY A 226 20.57 -11.28 -21.91
C GLY A 226 19.74 -10.75 -23.08
N PRO A 227 20.33 -10.57 -24.27
CA PRO A 227 19.61 -10.09 -25.45
C PRO A 227 18.44 -11.03 -25.77
N GLY A 228 17.22 -10.52 -25.66
CA GLY A 228 16.01 -11.33 -25.74
C GLY A 228 14.74 -10.50 -25.89
N ASP A 229 13.76 -10.75 -25.02
CA ASP A 229 12.49 -10.04 -25.00
C ASP A 229 12.69 -8.64 -24.40
N PRO A 230 12.57 -7.58 -25.22
CA PRO A 230 12.86 -6.23 -24.75
C PRO A 230 11.81 -5.72 -23.74
N ASP A 231 10.61 -6.30 -23.68
CA ASP A 231 9.59 -5.93 -22.68
C ASP A 231 9.97 -6.49 -21.31
N HIS A 232 10.42 -7.74 -21.28
CA HIS A 232 10.95 -8.38 -20.08
C HIS A 232 12.25 -7.70 -19.60
N GLU A 233 13.14 -7.34 -20.52
CA GLU A 233 14.37 -6.59 -20.20
C GLU A 233 14.05 -5.25 -19.52
N PHE A 234 13.12 -4.48 -20.10
CA PHE A 234 12.71 -3.18 -19.57
C PHE A 234 12.13 -3.29 -18.16
N GLY A 235 11.21 -4.24 -17.93
CA GLY A 235 10.65 -4.50 -16.60
C GLY A 235 11.72 -4.93 -15.59
N THR A 236 12.66 -5.78 -16.01
CA THR A 236 13.75 -6.26 -15.14
C THR A 236 14.66 -5.12 -14.68
N MET A 237 14.92 -4.11 -15.53
CA MET A 237 15.70 -2.94 -15.13
C MET A 237 15.01 -2.14 -14.03
N MET A 238 13.69 -1.96 -14.14
CA MET A 238 12.89 -1.28 -13.10
C MET A 238 12.91 -2.04 -11.79
N ASP A 239 12.69 -3.36 -11.83
CA ASP A 239 12.67 -4.21 -10.63
C ASP A 239 14.02 -4.17 -9.91
N ASN A 240 15.12 -4.33 -10.66
CA ASN A 240 16.47 -4.23 -10.13
C ASN A 240 16.75 -2.85 -9.53
N ALA A 241 16.30 -1.77 -10.17
CA ALA A 241 16.46 -0.43 -9.63
C ALA A 241 15.69 -0.24 -8.32
N LEU A 242 14.45 -0.69 -8.24
CA LEU A 242 13.65 -0.61 -7.00
C LEU A 242 14.25 -1.44 -5.88
N LEU A 243 14.72 -2.66 -6.18
CA LEU A 243 15.36 -3.54 -5.21
C LEU A 243 16.70 -2.99 -4.74
N LEU A 244 17.48 -2.36 -5.61
CA LEU A 244 18.72 -1.69 -5.24
C LEU A 244 18.46 -0.49 -4.31
N LEU A 245 17.45 0.33 -4.60
CA LEU A 245 17.06 1.45 -3.73
C LEU A 245 16.53 0.95 -2.38
N PHE A 246 15.75 -0.14 -2.36
CA PHE A 246 15.30 -0.78 -1.12
C PHE A 246 16.49 -1.22 -0.26
N SER A 247 17.48 -1.89 -0.86
CA SER A 247 18.69 -2.33 -0.14
C SER A 247 19.54 -1.15 0.34
N ALA A 248 19.77 -0.15 -0.52
CA ALA A 248 20.49 1.07 -0.15
C ALA A 248 19.83 1.78 1.04
N ALA A 249 18.50 1.91 1.03
CA ALA A 249 17.71 2.47 2.11
C ALA A 249 17.83 1.65 3.40
N TRP A 250 17.77 0.31 3.30
CA TRP A 250 17.88 -0.58 4.44
C TRP A 250 19.21 -0.42 5.19
N HIS A 251 20.31 -0.31 4.45
CA HIS A 251 21.66 -0.20 5.01
C HIS A 251 21.98 1.22 5.49
N ALA A 252 21.62 2.25 4.72
CA ALA A 252 22.01 3.63 5.02
C ALA A 252 20.99 4.43 5.86
N SER A 253 19.71 4.03 5.89
CA SER A 253 18.67 4.71 6.68
C SER A 253 17.98 3.77 7.69
N PRO A 254 18.54 3.65 8.91
CA PRO A 254 17.91 2.87 9.99
C PRO A 254 16.52 3.39 10.40
N GLU A 255 16.28 4.70 10.24
CA GLU A 255 15.02 5.35 10.61
C GLU A 255 13.85 4.92 9.71
N ASP A 256 14.12 4.63 8.44
CA ASP A 256 13.09 4.23 7.46
C ASP A 256 12.80 2.72 7.45
N ARG A 257 13.56 1.91 8.20
CA ARG A 257 13.40 0.44 8.24
C ARG A 257 11.98 -0.02 8.62
N PRO A 258 11.27 0.57 9.60
CA PRO A 258 9.90 0.17 9.91
C PRO A 258 8.95 0.37 8.72
N SER A 259 9.14 1.46 7.98
CA SER A 259 8.37 1.77 6.78
C SER A 259 8.73 0.81 5.64
N LEU A 260 10.02 0.47 5.46
CA LEU A 260 10.47 -0.53 4.49
C LEU A 260 9.90 -1.93 4.79
N LEU A 261 9.84 -2.33 6.06
CA LEU A 261 9.22 -3.60 6.48
C LEU A 261 7.73 -3.66 6.12
N SER A 262 7.02 -2.53 6.19
CA SER A 262 5.60 -2.48 5.80
C SER A 262 5.38 -2.77 4.31
N LEU A 263 6.39 -2.51 3.47
CA LEU A 263 6.38 -2.70 2.02
C LEU A 263 7.19 -3.91 1.56
N GLN A 264 7.63 -4.78 2.47
CA GLN A 264 8.41 -5.98 2.14
C GLN A 264 7.70 -6.90 1.13
N GLN A 265 6.36 -6.96 1.14
CA GLN A 265 5.60 -7.78 0.21
C GLN A 265 5.70 -7.26 -1.22
N PHE A 266 5.79 -5.93 -1.39
CA PHE A 266 6.02 -5.32 -2.69
C PHE A 266 7.43 -5.67 -3.20
N ALA A 267 8.45 -5.49 -2.36
CA ALA A 267 9.82 -5.89 -2.70
C ALA A 267 9.95 -7.39 -3.04
N ARG A 268 9.27 -8.29 -2.30
CA ARG A 268 9.25 -9.73 -2.61
C ARG A 268 8.63 -10.03 -3.96
N LYS A 269 7.51 -9.37 -4.31
CA LYS A 269 6.89 -9.54 -5.63
C LYS A 269 7.83 -9.09 -6.75
N LEU A 270 8.58 -8.01 -6.54
CA LEU A 270 9.57 -7.57 -7.52
C LEU A 270 10.66 -8.62 -7.73
N LEU A 271 11.04 -9.41 -6.72
CA LEU A 271 12.02 -10.50 -6.89
C LEU A 271 11.46 -11.71 -7.66
N GLU A 272 10.18 -12.01 -7.50
CA GLU A 272 9.51 -13.18 -8.07
C GLU A 272 8.97 -12.96 -9.50
N ALA A 273 8.79 -11.70 -9.91
CA ALA A 273 8.29 -11.29 -11.23
C ALA A 273 9.27 -11.59 -12.36
#